data_AF-A0A922XA23-F1
#
_entry.id   AF-A0A922XA23-F1
#
_cell.length_a   1.000
_cell.length_b   1.000
_cell.length_c   1.000
_cell.angle_alpha   90.00
_cell.angle_beta   90.00
_cell.angle_gamma   90.00
#
_symmetry.space_group_name_H-M   'P 1'
#
loop_
_entity.id
_entity.type
_entity.pdbx_description
1 polymer ?
#
loop_
_entity_poly.entity_id
_entity_poly.type
_entity_poly.pdbx_seq_one_letter_code
_entity_poly.pdbx_strand_id
1 'polypeptide(L)'
;MALAMGAMSATSSRALAVSYATNVTKTGTTVNFILNSPADILSYSINGGAPILLDGTTKGAKTFNLTSAGDTFSIVADRTDAAGFTIPTGGAPIPGGGNALFTESPEAGLTTLSDDTSVLNRFSNPRGVSVSMNPNAPNFGTAYVANSAGTVTPGTQTIPASGIYPTRTVTGSGLYALRSDGADAYGYGDAAKNPLIDGFATWLDSSNNSPFRNYVAQDGSIYVADFSDANGSVVQVTPDLNTAINVLPGFGGNPTLPIDANHGSTTAVHVEGSLAGGDLKVYTIDEDLTSAQFGGASTTDQNSLWEYNIGSGPFPSAVIPTKIAEPLIPLATTDMQRGADGKWYLMQVRNGALNSPTLFVVSEDGSTVLFNSLEATRTLTANPTADRDILQYCNGVAVSPDQKWIAMILNIGDVAVMPLIDGIPDLANKMVVNTDPSVISGRDIAFDAAGNIHYVSSGQALYRVLAPGGHSVATTTWNGTEYVFGVVTVPGGGGLDGDFNDDDVVDGADFLVWQRGGSPNPLSAGDLNLWKTNFGQTAATSAVGSVPEPASLGLAVMGIAALAAARRRR
;
A
#
# COMPACT_ATOMS: atom_id res chain seq x y z
N MET A 1 24.89 7.25 -38.15
CA MET A 1 23.64 7.96 -37.78
C MET A 1 22.55 6.90 -37.72
N ALA A 2 22.46 6.21 -36.58
CA ALA A 2 21.52 5.11 -36.35
C ALA A 2 20.43 5.65 -35.41
N LEU A 3 19.18 5.58 -35.86
CA LEU A 3 18.02 5.99 -35.08
C LEU A 3 17.86 5.08 -33.86
N ALA A 4 17.74 5.72 -32.70
CA ALA A 4 17.31 5.09 -31.46
C ALA A 4 15.89 4.53 -31.62
N MET A 5 15.72 3.23 -31.37
CA MET A 5 14.42 2.65 -31.08
C MET A 5 14.05 3.06 -29.65
N GLY A 6 13.17 4.05 -29.54
CA GLY A 6 12.51 4.39 -28.28
C GLY A 6 11.69 3.20 -27.79
N ALA A 7 11.91 2.83 -26.53
CA ALA A 7 11.04 1.94 -25.79
C ALA A 7 9.62 2.50 -25.85
N MET A 8 8.70 1.77 -26.48
CA MET A 8 7.28 2.09 -26.38
C MET A 8 6.86 1.79 -24.93
N SER A 9 6.54 2.87 -24.22
CA SER A 9 5.89 2.84 -22.92
C SER A 9 4.66 1.94 -23.00
N ALA A 10 4.71 0.81 -22.29
CA ALA A 10 3.53 0.03 -21.97
C ALA A 10 2.61 0.92 -21.12
N THR A 11 1.50 1.38 -21.70
CA THR A 11 0.41 1.97 -20.94
C THR A 11 -0.21 0.86 -20.10
N SER A 12 0.35 0.61 -18.91
CA SER A 12 -0.28 -0.22 -17.90
C SER A 12 -1.49 0.54 -17.38
N SER A 13 -2.70 0.11 -17.70
CA SER A 13 -3.85 0.40 -16.85
C SER A 13 -3.56 -0.30 -15.53
N ARG A 14 -2.94 0.42 -14.59
CA ARG A 14 -2.86 -0.03 -13.22
C ARG A 14 -4.26 0.25 -12.68
N ALA A 15 -4.93 -0.81 -12.29
CA ALA A 15 -6.22 -0.79 -11.65
C ALA A 15 -6.14 -1.81 -10.52
N LEU A 16 -7.14 -1.85 -9.65
CA LEU A 16 -7.07 -2.65 -8.43
C LEU A 16 -7.66 -4.05 -8.69
N ALA A 17 -6.99 -5.10 -8.21
CA ALA A 17 -7.46 -6.48 -8.30
C ALA A 17 -7.28 -7.27 -7.01
N VAL A 18 -8.23 -8.18 -6.78
CA VAL A 18 -8.21 -9.05 -5.60
C VAL A 18 -7.41 -10.33 -5.81
N SER A 19 -7.60 -11.00 -6.96
CA SER A 19 -6.85 -12.21 -7.32
C SER A 19 -5.89 -11.94 -8.46
N TYR A 20 -4.67 -12.45 -8.35
CA TYR A 20 -3.66 -12.35 -9.39
C TYR A 20 -2.57 -13.42 -9.25
N ALA A 21 -1.89 -13.69 -10.37
CA ALA A 21 -0.83 -14.69 -10.45
C ALA A 21 0.56 -14.04 -10.24
N THR A 22 1.32 -14.56 -9.28
CA THR A 22 2.66 -14.09 -8.89
C THR A 22 3.70 -15.20 -8.99
N ASN A 23 4.98 -14.85 -8.80
CA ASN A 23 6.12 -15.77 -8.87
C ASN A 23 6.06 -16.70 -10.11
N VAL A 24 5.67 -16.15 -11.27
CA VAL A 24 5.50 -16.93 -12.48
C VAL A 24 6.87 -17.37 -12.98
N THR A 25 7.05 -18.68 -13.14
CA THR A 25 8.27 -19.28 -13.65
C THR A 25 7.95 -20.17 -14.84
N LYS A 26 8.75 -20.05 -15.89
CA LYS A 26 8.66 -20.89 -17.10
C LYS A 26 9.96 -21.67 -17.26
N THR A 27 9.88 -22.99 -17.06
CA THR A 27 11.02 -23.91 -17.20
C THR A 27 10.72 -24.92 -18.30
N GLY A 28 11.34 -24.75 -19.47
CA GLY A 28 10.98 -25.52 -20.65
C GLY A 28 9.54 -25.22 -21.07
N THR A 29 8.68 -26.25 -21.02
CA THR A 29 7.25 -26.14 -21.29
C THR A 29 6.40 -25.99 -20.04
N THR A 30 6.95 -26.14 -18.84
CA THR A 30 6.16 -26.05 -17.60
C THR A 30 6.12 -24.62 -17.09
N VAL A 31 4.91 -24.15 -16.79
CA VAL A 31 4.67 -22.85 -16.14
C VAL A 31 4.16 -23.12 -14.73
N ASN A 32 4.84 -22.56 -13.74
CA ASN A 32 4.39 -22.57 -12.34
C ASN A 32 4.13 -21.13 -11.88
N PHE A 33 3.13 -20.94 -11.02
CA PHE A 33 2.83 -19.65 -10.42
C PHE A 33 2.16 -19.83 -9.06
N ILE A 34 2.06 -18.74 -8.30
CA ILE A 34 1.29 -18.65 -7.07
C ILE A 34 0.06 -17.81 -7.33
N LEU A 35 -1.11 -18.33 -6.97
CA LEU A 35 -2.34 -17.54 -6.90
C LEU A 35 -2.48 -16.99 -5.47
N ASN A 36 -2.59 -15.67 -5.31
CA ASN A 36 -2.62 -15.02 -3.99
C ASN A 36 -3.91 -15.30 -3.19
N SER A 37 -5.05 -15.38 -3.86
CA SER A 37 -6.38 -15.59 -3.29
C SER A 37 -7.23 -16.45 -4.24
N PRO A 38 -8.26 -17.19 -3.77
CA PRO A 38 -9.15 -17.91 -4.67
C PRO A 38 -9.73 -16.99 -5.75
N ALA A 39 -9.90 -17.46 -6.98
CA ALA A 39 -10.49 -16.69 -8.08
C ALA A 39 -11.81 -17.34 -8.54
N ASP A 40 -12.77 -16.54 -8.98
CA ASP A 40 -14.04 -17.04 -9.55
C ASP A 40 -13.78 -17.72 -10.89
N ILE A 41 -12.89 -17.13 -11.70
CA ILE A 41 -12.34 -17.75 -12.89
C ILE A 41 -10.82 -17.67 -12.83
N LEU A 42 -10.19 -18.83 -12.95
CA LEU A 42 -8.76 -18.93 -13.23
C LEU A 42 -8.58 -19.63 -14.57
N SER A 43 -7.89 -18.99 -15.50
CA SER A 43 -7.62 -19.57 -16.81
C SER A 43 -6.25 -19.20 -17.34
N TYR A 44 -5.79 -19.95 -18.35
CA TYR A 44 -4.65 -19.56 -19.16
C TYR A 44 -4.97 -19.66 -20.64
N SER A 45 -4.27 -18.88 -21.47
CA SER A 45 -4.32 -18.98 -22.92
C SER A 45 -2.92 -19.15 -23.47
N ILE A 46 -2.73 -19.99 -24.50
CA ILE A 46 -1.44 -20.19 -25.17
C ILE A 46 -1.51 -19.55 -26.56
N ASN A 47 -0.53 -18.72 -26.91
CA ASN A 47 -0.43 -18.07 -28.23
C ASN A 47 -1.71 -17.33 -28.67
N GLY A 48 -2.42 -16.71 -27.72
CA GLY A 48 -3.69 -16.02 -27.98
C GLY A 48 -4.86 -16.96 -28.33
N GLY A 49 -4.73 -18.26 -28.09
CA GLY A 49 -5.79 -19.25 -28.24
C GLY A 49 -6.92 -19.09 -27.21
N ALA A 50 -7.90 -19.99 -27.27
CA ALA A 50 -9.03 -19.97 -26.35
C ALA A 50 -8.59 -20.19 -24.89
N PRO A 51 -9.23 -19.52 -23.90
CA PRO A 51 -8.96 -19.74 -22.49
C PRO A 51 -9.20 -21.19 -22.07
N ILE A 52 -8.28 -21.74 -21.27
CA ILE A 52 -8.35 -23.06 -20.66
C ILE A 52 -8.43 -22.86 -19.14
N LEU A 53 -9.47 -23.42 -18.52
CA LEU A 53 -9.70 -23.28 -17.08
C LEU A 53 -8.67 -24.05 -16.25
N LEU A 54 -8.31 -23.46 -15.11
CA LEU A 54 -7.57 -24.07 -14.02
C LEU A 54 -8.45 -24.05 -12.76
N ASP A 55 -8.07 -24.83 -11.75
CA ASP A 55 -8.72 -24.73 -10.44
C ASP A 55 -8.35 -23.41 -9.74
N GLY A 56 -9.30 -22.47 -9.74
CA GLY A 56 -9.22 -21.19 -9.02
C GLY A 56 -9.79 -21.23 -7.60
N THR A 57 -10.41 -22.33 -7.16
CA THR A 57 -11.17 -22.38 -5.90
C THR A 57 -10.29 -22.28 -4.64
N THR A 58 -8.99 -22.46 -4.79
CA THR A 58 -7.99 -22.38 -3.72
C THR A 58 -6.84 -21.49 -4.14
N LYS A 59 -6.32 -20.69 -3.20
CA LYS A 59 -5.04 -19.99 -3.38
C LYS A 59 -3.85 -20.95 -3.33
N GLY A 60 -2.67 -20.47 -3.72
CA GLY A 60 -1.41 -21.20 -3.63
C GLY A 60 -0.85 -21.63 -4.98
N ALA A 61 0.02 -22.65 -4.96
CA ALA A 61 0.75 -23.08 -6.15
C ALA A 61 -0.16 -23.67 -7.23
N LYS A 62 0.03 -23.21 -8.46
CA LYS A 62 -0.69 -23.65 -9.67
C LYS A 62 0.32 -23.95 -10.79
N THR A 63 -0.09 -24.80 -11.73
CA THR A 63 0.77 -25.22 -12.84
C THR A 63 -0.02 -25.55 -14.10
N PHE A 64 0.58 -25.32 -15.25
CA PHE A 64 0.12 -25.81 -16.55
C PHE A 64 1.30 -26.03 -17.50
N ASN A 65 1.04 -26.67 -18.63
CA ASN A 65 2.07 -26.96 -19.64
C ASN A 65 1.77 -26.24 -20.96
N LEU A 66 2.82 -25.68 -21.54
CA LEU A 66 2.88 -25.15 -22.89
C LEU A 66 3.03 -26.28 -23.91
N THR A 67 2.73 -25.98 -25.17
CA THR A 67 2.92 -26.94 -26.28
C THR A 67 4.38 -26.95 -26.72
N SER A 68 5.03 -25.78 -26.68
CA SER A 68 6.43 -25.57 -27.03
C SER A 68 7.09 -24.61 -26.05
N ALA A 69 8.41 -24.75 -25.86
CA ALA A 69 9.19 -23.83 -25.05
C ALA A 69 9.22 -22.39 -25.64
N GLY A 70 8.85 -22.21 -26.90
CA GLY A 70 8.73 -20.89 -27.54
C GLY A 70 7.37 -20.23 -27.38
N ASP A 71 6.39 -20.90 -26.76
CA ASP A 71 5.03 -20.37 -26.67
C ASP A 71 4.94 -19.13 -25.77
N THR A 72 4.04 -18.22 -26.17
CA THR A 72 3.54 -17.12 -25.35
C THR A 72 2.32 -17.59 -24.57
N PHE A 73 2.04 -16.97 -23.42
CA PHE A 73 0.86 -17.31 -22.64
C PHE A 73 0.35 -16.14 -21.81
N SER A 74 -0.92 -16.18 -21.45
CA SER A 74 -1.52 -15.33 -20.42
C SER A 74 -2.15 -16.18 -19.33
N ILE A 75 -2.10 -15.70 -18.09
CA ILE A 75 -2.83 -16.23 -16.94
C ILE A 75 -3.82 -15.15 -16.53
N VAL A 76 -5.10 -15.50 -16.47
CA VAL A 76 -6.20 -14.60 -16.10
C VAL A 76 -6.80 -15.08 -14.79
N ALA A 77 -6.84 -14.19 -13.80
CA ALA A 77 -7.57 -14.36 -12.56
C ALA A 77 -8.68 -13.30 -12.51
N ASP A 78 -9.92 -13.77 -12.50
CA ASP A 78 -11.13 -12.96 -12.38
C ASP A 78 -11.72 -13.18 -10.99
N ARG A 79 -12.04 -12.08 -10.31
CA ARG A 79 -12.67 -12.13 -8.99
C ARG A 79 -13.58 -10.93 -8.75
N THR A 80 -14.74 -11.22 -8.16
CA THR A 80 -15.66 -10.22 -7.62
C THR A 80 -15.77 -10.33 -6.11
N ASP A 81 -15.50 -9.23 -5.40
CA ASP A 81 -15.78 -9.08 -3.98
C ASP A 81 -16.65 -7.87 -3.71
N ALA A 82 -17.86 -8.07 -3.18
CA ALA A 82 -18.81 -6.98 -2.92
C ALA A 82 -18.35 -5.97 -1.85
N ALA A 83 -17.30 -6.30 -1.07
CA ALA A 83 -16.71 -5.43 -0.06
C ALA A 83 -15.20 -5.29 -0.27
N GLY A 84 -14.65 -4.14 0.12
CA GLY A 84 -13.21 -3.89 0.17
C GLY A 84 -12.92 -2.42 0.39
N PHE A 85 -11.64 -2.06 0.51
CA PHE A 85 -11.26 -0.74 1.02
C PHE A 85 -11.66 0.42 0.08
N THR A 86 -12.03 0.14 -1.16
CA THR A 86 -12.51 1.16 -2.11
C THR A 86 -14.03 1.39 -2.05
N ILE A 87 -14.77 0.54 -1.33
CA ILE A 87 -16.23 0.55 -1.33
C ILE A 87 -16.72 0.96 0.07
N PRO A 88 -17.50 2.04 0.21
CA PRO A 88 -18.09 2.39 1.50
C PRO A 88 -19.16 1.36 1.89
N THR A 89 -19.23 1.01 3.18
CA THR A 89 -20.22 0.03 3.67
C THR A 89 -21.65 0.59 3.70
N GLY A 90 -21.80 1.92 3.68
CA GLY A 90 -23.08 2.60 3.93
C GLY A 90 -23.57 2.47 5.38
N GLY A 91 -22.76 1.88 6.27
CA GLY A 91 -23.07 1.67 7.67
C GLY A 91 -22.89 2.92 8.54
N ALA A 92 -22.90 2.70 9.86
CA ALA A 92 -22.59 3.77 10.81
C ALA A 92 -21.13 4.23 10.59
N PRO A 93 -20.87 5.55 10.62
CA PRO A 93 -19.52 6.05 10.41
C PRO A 93 -18.60 5.65 11.59
N ILE A 94 -17.30 5.55 11.31
CA ILE A 94 -16.27 5.33 12.31
C ILE A 94 -16.06 6.62 13.10
N PRO A 95 -16.24 6.60 14.43
CA PRO A 95 -16.02 7.78 15.26
C PRO A 95 -14.58 8.27 15.17
N GLY A 96 -14.42 9.60 15.10
CA GLY A 96 -13.10 10.23 15.15
C GLY A 96 -12.56 10.41 16.58
N GLY A 97 -11.30 10.82 16.65
CA GLY A 97 -10.62 11.17 17.90
C GLY A 97 -9.77 10.04 18.49
N GLY A 98 -9.19 10.27 19.68
CA GLY A 98 -8.29 9.31 20.29
C GLY A 98 -7.08 9.02 19.40
N ASN A 99 -6.81 7.75 19.09
CA ASN A 99 -5.71 7.31 18.23
C ASN A 99 -6.17 6.95 16.78
N ALA A 100 -7.37 7.38 16.39
CA ALA A 100 -7.93 7.22 15.04
C ALA A 100 -7.76 8.52 14.21
N LEU A 101 -8.40 8.59 13.03
CA LEU A 101 -8.58 9.88 12.34
C LEU A 101 -9.29 10.86 13.28
N PHE A 102 -8.89 12.14 13.26
CA PHE A 102 -9.41 13.08 14.27
C PHE A 102 -10.89 13.41 14.08
N THR A 103 -11.40 13.31 12.85
CA THR A 103 -12.82 13.51 12.52
C THR A 103 -13.49 12.18 12.19
N GLU A 104 -14.79 12.09 12.47
CA GLU A 104 -15.65 11.01 11.98
C GLU A 104 -15.48 10.78 10.47
N SER A 105 -15.51 9.51 10.06
CA SER A 105 -15.29 9.10 8.67
C SER A 105 -16.20 7.92 8.29
N PRO A 106 -16.68 7.84 7.05
CA PRO A 106 -17.37 6.65 6.56
C PRO A 106 -16.50 5.39 6.70
N GLU A 107 -17.14 4.27 7.02
CA GLU A 107 -16.48 2.97 7.05
C GLU A 107 -16.31 2.42 5.61
N ALA A 108 -15.11 1.94 5.31
CA ALA A 108 -14.77 1.20 4.11
C ALA A 108 -14.98 -0.30 4.34
N GLY A 109 -15.35 -1.04 3.29
CA GLY A 109 -15.51 -2.48 3.35
C GLY A 109 -14.20 -3.18 3.73
N LEU A 110 -14.33 -4.27 4.49
CA LEU A 110 -13.21 -5.12 4.88
C LEU A 110 -13.26 -6.44 4.09
N THR A 111 -12.25 -6.67 3.26
CA THR A 111 -11.96 -7.99 2.69
C THR A 111 -10.51 -8.32 2.96
N THR A 112 -10.29 -9.36 3.77
CA THR A 112 -8.94 -9.79 4.19
C THR A 112 -8.49 -11.00 3.38
N LEU A 113 -7.31 -10.92 2.74
CA LEU A 113 -6.71 -12.01 1.95
C LEU A 113 -5.71 -12.87 2.75
N SER A 114 -5.08 -12.26 3.74
CA SER A 114 -4.24 -12.96 4.71
C SER A 114 -5.08 -13.82 5.65
N ASP A 115 -4.43 -14.77 6.31
CA ASP A 115 -5.08 -15.66 7.28
C ASP A 115 -4.53 -15.36 8.68
N ASP A 116 -5.34 -14.72 9.50
CA ASP A 116 -5.01 -14.37 10.87
C ASP A 116 -4.78 -15.61 11.78
N THR A 117 -5.25 -16.79 11.36
CA THR A 117 -4.98 -18.06 12.04
C THR A 117 -3.65 -18.69 11.64
N SER A 118 -2.97 -18.14 10.62
CA SER A 118 -1.63 -18.57 10.23
C SER A 118 -0.58 -17.96 11.15
N VAL A 119 0.28 -18.82 11.72
CA VAL A 119 1.43 -18.36 12.49
C VAL A 119 2.36 -17.46 11.67
N LEU A 120 2.46 -17.66 10.35
CA LEU A 120 3.38 -16.88 9.51
C LEU A 120 3.02 -15.39 9.43
N ASN A 121 1.77 -15.04 9.69
CA ASN A 121 1.30 -13.65 9.71
C ASN A 121 1.53 -12.96 11.05
N ARG A 122 2.13 -13.64 12.05
CA ARG A 122 2.35 -13.06 13.38
C ARG A 122 3.76 -12.54 13.58
N PHE A 123 3.89 -11.28 13.99
CA PHE A 123 5.18 -10.64 14.21
C PHE A 123 5.18 -9.90 15.55
N SER A 124 6.29 -9.99 16.29
CA SER A 124 6.38 -9.43 17.65
C SER A 124 6.54 -7.92 17.59
N ASN A 125 7.41 -7.43 16.71
CA ASN A 125 7.78 -6.04 16.63
C ASN A 125 8.09 -5.65 15.19
N PRO A 126 7.13 -5.84 14.25
CA PRO A 126 7.34 -5.43 12.88
C PRO A 126 7.51 -3.90 12.83
N ARG A 127 8.34 -3.44 11.90
CA ARG A 127 8.64 -2.02 11.66
C ARG A 127 8.45 -1.60 10.22
N GLY A 128 8.71 -2.51 9.28
CA GLY A 128 8.62 -2.25 7.85
C GLY A 128 7.92 -3.35 7.08
N VAL A 129 7.23 -2.98 6.00
CA VAL A 129 6.70 -3.92 5.01
C VAL A 129 6.80 -3.34 3.61
N SER A 130 7.26 -4.14 2.65
CA SER A 130 7.19 -3.81 1.21
C SER A 130 6.98 -5.06 0.37
N VAL A 131 6.53 -4.88 -0.87
CA VAL A 131 6.16 -5.99 -1.78
C VAL A 131 6.87 -5.83 -3.12
N SER A 132 7.37 -6.93 -3.68
CA SER A 132 7.95 -6.93 -5.02
C SER A 132 6.88 -6.70 -6.09
N MET A 133 6.94 -5.57 -6.78
CA MET A 133 5.92 -5.15 -7.74
C MET A 133 6.24 -5.47 -9.21
N ASN A 134 7.50 -5.77 -9.55
CA ASN A 134 7.89 -6.00 -10.94
C ASN A 134 7.62 -7.46 -11.33
N PRO A 135 6.78 -7.75 -12.36
CA PRO A 135 6.53 -9.12 -12.81
C PRO A 135 7.75 -9.85 -13.37
N ASN A 136 8.82 -9.12 -13.70
CA ASN A 136 10.09 -9.68 -14.15
C ASN A 136 11.10 -9.92 -13.01
N ALA A 137 10.80 -9.46 -11.79
CA ALA A 137 11.63 -9.75 -10.64
C ALA A 137 11.43 -11.20 -10.18
N PRO A 138 12.49 -11.91 -9.72
CA PRO A 138 12.40 -13.31 -9.30
C PRO A 138 11.46 -13.54 -8.11
N ASN A 139 11.19 -12.48 -7.34
CA ASN A 139 10.35 -12.46 -6.16
C ASN A 139 9.01 -11.72 -6.37
N PHE A 140 8.54 -11.54 -7.62
CA PHE A 140 7.28 -10.84 -7.89
C PHE A 140 6.13 -11.33 -7.00
N GLY A 141 5.48 -10.41 -6.28
CA GLY A 141 4.39 -10.67 -5.34
C GLY A 141 4.81 -11.14 -3.95
N THR A 142 6.11 -11.32 -3.68
CA THR A 142 6.62 -11.62 -2.33
C THR A 142 6.64 -10.34 -1.48
N ALA A 143 6.05 -10.43 -0.29
CA ALA A 143 6.11 -9.41 0.74
C ALA A 143 7.29 -9.65 1.68
N TYR A 144 7.98 -8.57 2.07
CA TYR A 144 9.12 -8.59 2.97
C TYR A 144 8.82 -7.76 4.20
N VAL A 145 8.91 -8.40 5.36
CA VAL A 145 8.64 -7.78 6.67
C VAL A 145 9.95 -7.58 7.41
N ALA A 146 10.27 -6.34 7.76
CA ALA A 146 11.32 -5.99 8.70
C ALA A 146 10.79 -6.07 10.13
N ASN A 147 11.36 -6.98 10.94
CA ASN A 147 10.98 -7.19 12.33
C ASN A 147 12.19 -6.96 13.22
N SER A 148 12.16 -5.90 14.02
CA SER A 148 13.21 -5.63 15.01
C SER A 148 12.99 -6.46 16.27
N ALA A 149 13.91 -6.39 17.22
CA ALA A 149 13.66 -6.90 18.55
C ALA A 149 12.68 -6.01 19.29
N GLY A 150 11.71 -6.62 19.99
CA GLY A 150 11.01 -5.94 21.08
C GLY A 150 11.96 -5.59 22.22
N THR A 151 11.44 -4.95 23.28
CA THR A 151 12.27 -4.34 24.33
C THR A 151 13.05 -5.29 25.24
N VAL A 152 12.85 -6.62 25.23
CA VAL A 152 13.54 -7.48 26.22
C VAL A 152 13.66 -8.95 25.76
N THR A 153 14.89 -9.46 25.79
CA THR A 153 15.38 -10.83 25.47
C THR A 153 15.91 -11.03 24.05
N PRO A 154 17.24 -10.93 23.86
CA PRO A 154 17.90 -11.33 22.62
C PRO A 154 17.60 -12.78 22.22
N GLY A 155 17.60 -13.05 20.91
CA GLY A 155 17.56 -14.39 20.34
C GLY A 155 16.17 -14.92 19.95
N THR A 156 15.18 -14.84 20.84
CA THR A 156 13.87 -15.48 20.60
C THR A 156 12.72 -14.66 21.16
N GLN A 157 11.74 -14.32 20.31
CA GLN A 157 10.57 -13.54 20.67
C GLN A 157 9.32 -14.41 20.57
N THR A 158 8.67 -14.71 21.71
CA THR A 158 7.40 -15.43 21.74
C THR A 158 6.23 -14.44 21.73
N ILE A 159 5.33 -14.63 20.77
CA ILE A 159 4.10 -13.88 20.58
C ILE A 159 2.95 -14.74 21.14
N PRO A 160 2.36 -14.38 22.30
CA PRO A 160 1.30 -15.17 22.90
C PRO A 160 0.06 -15.27 22.01
N ALA A 161 -0.66 -16.38 22.08
CA ALA A 161 -1.99 -16.50 21.49
C ALA A 161 -2.95 -15.43 22.05
N SER A 162 -3.84 -14.93 21.20
CA SER A 162 -4.89 -13.97 21.58
C SER A 162 -6.10 -14.15 20.66
N GLY A 163 -7.27 -14.49 21.21
CA GLY A 163 -8.47 -14.75 20.40
C GLY A 163 -8.22 -15.83 19.34
N ILE A 164 -8.42 -15.49 18.07
CA ILE A 164 -8.18 -16.37 16.91
C ILE A 164 -6.70 -16.47 16.51
N TYR A 165 -5.83 -15.62 17.08
CA TYR A 165 -4.42 -15.54 16.72
C TYR A 165 -3.60 -16.61 17.46
N PRO A 166 -2.92 -17.53 16.76
CA PRO A 166 -2.15 -18.62 17.38
C PRO A 166 -0.84 -18.13 17.99
N THR A 167 -0.24 -18.85 18.94
CA THR A 167 1.13 -18.54 19.41
C THR A 167 2.13 -18.70 18.26
N ARG A 168 3.09 -17.77 18.14
CA ARG A 168 4.28 -17.92 17.27
C ARG A 168 5.53 -17.56 18.06
N THR A 169 6.64 -18.22 17.77
CA THR A 169 7.96 -17.85 18.29
C THR A 169 8.87 -17.53 17.13
N VAL A 170 9.47 -16.34 17.09
CA VAL A 170 10.38 -15.93 16.02
C VAL A 170 11.81 -15.74 16.56
N THR A 171 12.83 -16.05 15.76
CA THR A 171 14.23 -15.97 16.22
C THR A 171 14.85 -14.60 15.96
N GLY A 172 14.64 -13.66 16.87
CA GLY A 172 15.36 -12.38 16.90
C GLY A 172 14.91 -11.37 15.84
N SER A 173 15.83 -10.50 15.45
CA SER A 173 15.63 -9.37 14.55
C SER A 173 16.11 -9.71 13.15
N GLY A 174 15.37 -9.24 12.15
CA GLY A 174 15.75 -9.37 10.75
C GLY A 174 14.57 -9.32 9.80
N LEU A 175 14.76 -9.93 8.64
CA LEU A 175 13.79 -9.95 7.56
C LEU A 175 13.06 -11.29 7.48
N TYR A 176 11.79 -11.22 7.08
CA TYR A 176 10.95 -12.35 6.75
C TYR A 176 10.35 -12.14 5.37
N ALA A 177 10.07 -13.23 4.66
CA ALA A 177 9.48 -13.18 3.33
C ALA A 177 8.26 -14.10 3.24
N LEU A 178 7.13 -13.55 2.83
CA LEU A 178 5.89 -14.27 2.58
C LEU A 178 5.54 -14.16 1.10
N ARG A 179 5.17 -15.27 0.47
CA ARG A 179 4.58 -15.23 -0.86
C ARG A 179 3.18 -14.60 -0.79
N SER A 180 2.64 -14.26 -1.95
CA SER A 180 1.30 -13.68 -2.08
C SER A 180 0.17 -14.57 -1.54
N ASP A 181 0.36 -15.89 -1.48
CA ASP A 181 -0.60 -16.83 -0.87
C ASP A 181 -0.54 -16.88 0.67
N GLY A 182 0.44 -16.20 1.28
CA GLY A 182 0.70 -16.20 2.73
C GLY A 182 1.59 -17.36 3.20
N ALA A 183 2.12 -18.18 2.29
CA ALA A 183 3.12 -19.17 2.63
C ALA A 183 4.51 -18.53 2.77
N ASP A 184 5.39 -19.22 3.48
CA ASP A 184 6.80 -18.86 3.56
C ASP A 184 7.46 -18.92 2.18
N ALA A 185 8.10 -17.83 1.77
CA ALA A 185 8.70 -17.71 0.45
C ALA A 185 9.90 -18.64 0.22
N TYR A 186 10.66 -18.93 1.27
CA TYR A 186 11.96 -19.60 1.16
C TYR A 186 12.19 -20.72 2.18
N GLY A 187 11.20 -21.01 3.02
CA GLY A 187 11.23 -22.14 3.97
C GLY A 187 12.05 -21.84 5.24
N TYR A 188 12.10 -20.58 5.68
CA TYR A 188 12.79 -20.15 6.90
C TYR A 188 11.96 -20.32 8.18
N GLY A 189 10.64 -20.43 8.05
CA GLY A 189 9.65 -20.59 9.11
C GLY A 189 9.71 -19.45 10.10
N ASP A 190 10.22 -19.76 11.29
CA ASP A 190 10.34 -18.83 12.41
C ASP A 190 11.68 -18.09 12.43
N ALA A 191 12.63 -18.48 11.57
CA ALA A 191 13.96 -17.92 11.56
C ALA A 191 14.00 -16.52 10.94
N ALA A 192 14.43 -15.51 11.71
CA ALA A 192 14.77 -14.21 11.13
C ALA A 192 15.97 -14.36 10.19
N LYS A 193 15.89 -13.72 9.02
CA LYS A 193 17.05 -13.63 8.13
C LYS A 193 17.83 -12.37 8.45
N ASN A 194 19.11 -12.55 8.70
CA ASN A 194 20.06 -11.52 9.10
C ASN A 194 21.40 -11.80 8.40
N PRO A 195 21.50 -11.51 7.09
CA PRO A 195 22.69 -11.79 6.31
C PRO A 195 23.87 -10.95 6.80
N LEU A 196 25.03 -11.59 6.90
CA LEU A 196 26.27 -10.92 7.32
C LEU A 196 26.80 -10.01 6.20
N ILE A 197 27.29 -8.85 6.59
CA ILE A 197 27.97 -7.89 5.70
C ILE A 197 29.34 -7.59 6.31
N ASP A 198 30.38 -7.43 5.48
CA ASP A 198 31.69 -7.03 6.01
C ASP A 198 31.58 -5.68 6.76
N GLY A 199 32.07 -5.64 7.99
CA GLY A 199 31.90 -4.50 8.90
C GLY A 199 30.54 -4.39 9.61
N PHE A 200 29.54 -5.21 9.27
CA PHE A 200 28.24 -5.29 9.95
C PHE A 200 28.12 -6.60 10.71
N ALA A 201 27.99 -6.52 12.04
CA ALA A 201 27.87 -7.75 12.82
C ALA A 201 26.52 -8.46 12.61
N THR A 202 25.41 -7.71 12.63
CA THR A 202 24.02 -8.21 12.59
C THR A 202 23.05 -7.05 12.84
N TRP A 203 21.79 -7.16 12.38
CA TRP A 203 20.71 -6.34 12.98
C TRP A 203 20.56 -6.65 14.47
N LEU A 204 20.23 -5.63 15.27
CA LEU A 204 20.42 -5.66 16.72
C LEU A 204 19.19 -6.15 17.47
N ASP A 205 19.36 -7.26 18.19
CA ASP A 205 18.35 -7.86 19.05
C ASP A 205 18.02 -7.08 20.33
N SER A 206 18.66 -5.93 20.55
CA SER A 206 18.37 -5.01 21.65
C SER A 206 17.73 -3.71 21.18
N SER A 207 17.40 -3.60 19.88
CA SER A 207 16.91 -2.38 19.27
C SER A 207 15.50 -2.55 18.71
N ASN A 208 14.65 -1.55 18.99
CA ASN A 208 13.34 -1.41 18.40
C ASN A 208 13.38 -0.87 16.95
N ASN A 209 14.58 -0.56 16.44
CA ASN A 209 14.79 0.20 15.21
C ASN A 209 15.80 -0.47 14.25
N SER A 210 16.12 -1.76 14.45
CA SER A 210 17.11 -2.49 13.64
C SER A 210 16.64 -3.93 13.36
N PRO A 211 16.29 -4.29 12.11
CA PRO A 211 16.06 -3.39 10.96
C PRO A 211 14.82 -2.51 11.20
N PHE A 212 14.68 -1.39 10.47
CA PHE A 212 13.51 -0.52 10.58
C PHE A 212 12.54 -0.68 9.40
N ARG A 213 12.76 0.01 8.29
CA ARG A 213 11.90 -0.07 7.10
C ARG A 213 12.64 -0.59 5.89
N ASN A 214 11.90 -1.13 4.94
CA ASN A 214 12.46 -1.76 3.76
C ASN A 214 11.67 -1.43 2.49
N TYR A 215 12.36 -1.45 1.36
CA TYR A 215 11.83 -1.21 0.03
C TYR A 215 12.32 -2.29 -0.94
N VAL A 216 11.43 -2.81 -1.79
CA VAL A 216 11.82 -3.76 -2.85
C VAL A 216 12.00 -3.00 -4.16
N ALA A 217 13.21 -3.03 -4.70
CA ALA A 217 13.56 -2.38 -5.96
C ALA A 217 13.01 -3.15 -7.18
N GLN A 218 13.06 -2.51 -8.35
CA GLN A 218 12.57 -3.07 -9.62
C GLN A 218 13.24 -4.41 -9.98
N ASP A 219 14.51 -4.61 -9.62
CA ASP A 219 15.24 -5.86 -9.86
C ASP A 219 14.94 -6.97 -8.83
N GLY A 220 14.11 -6.67 -7.83
CA GLY A 220 13.75 -7.57 -6.74
C GLY A 220 14.65 -7.47 -5.51
N SER A 221 15.75 -6.70 -5.56
CA SER A 221 16.63 -6.50 -4.40
C SER A 221 15.91 -5.71 -3.30
N ILE A 222 16.21 -6.02 -2.04
CA ILE A 222 15.56 -5.40 -0.89
C ILE A 222 16.54 -4.41 -0.27
N TYR A 223 16.15 -3.14 -0.19
CA TYR A 223 16.90 -2.12 0.53
C TYR A 223 16.28 -1.94 1.92
N VAL A 224 17.11 -1.89 2.94
CA VAL A 224 16.67 -1.79 4.34
C VAL A 224 17.33 -0.58 4.96
N ALA A 225 16.50 0.35 5.44
CA ALA A 225 16.90 1.45 6.30
C ALA A 225 17.02 0.95 7.75
N ASP A 226 18.15 1.25 8.38
CA ASP A 226 18.36 1.04 9.80
C ASP A 226 18.31 2.38 10.52
N PHE A 227 17.39 2.49 11.48
CA PHE A 227 17.09 3.70 12.24
C PHE A 227 17.75 3.71 13.62
N SER A 228 18.63 2.74 13.90
CA SER A 228 19.30 2.69 15.20
C SER A 228 20.64 3.40 15.18
N ASP A 229 20.97 4.10 16.27
CA ASP A 229 22.26 4.79 16.41
C ASP A 229 23.48 3.88 16.20
N ALA A 230 23.34 2.60 16.53
CA ALA A 230 24.44 1.64 16.44
C ALA A 230 24.64 1.10 15.02
N ASN A 231 23.59 0.97 14.22
CA ASN A 231 23.62 0.35 12.90
C ASN A 231 23.17 1.28 11.76
N GLY A 232 22.89 2.56 12.04
CA GLY A 232 22.35 3.55 11.11
C GLY A 232 23.04 3.46 9.75
N SER A 233 22.28 3.06 8.73
CA SER A 233 22.77 2.77 7.38
C SER A 233 21.63 2.35 6.45
N VAL A 234 21.96 2.21 5.16
CA VAL A 234 21.14 1.48 4.19
C VAL A 234 21.92 0.24 3.73
N VAL A 235 21.27 -0.93 3.77
CA VAL A 235 21.83 -2.18 3.25
C VAL A 235 20.96 -2.74 2.14
N GLN A 236 21.58 -3.33 1.11
CA GLN A 236 20.89 -4.05 0.05
C GLN A 236 21.01 -5.55 0.32
N VAL A 237 19.90 -6.27 0.20
CA VAL A 237 19.76 -7.69 0.49
C VAL A 237 19.21 -8.39 -0.75
N THR A 238 19.71 -9.60 -1.05
CA THR A 238 19.20 -10.40 -2.15
C THR A 238 17.75 -10.84 -1.92
N PRO A 239 16.98 -11.14 -2.98
CA PRO A 239 15.59 -11.61 -2.88
C PRO A 239 15.38 -12.75 -1.88
N ASP A 240 16.32 -13.69 -1.80
CA ASP A 240 16.27 -14.85 -0.91
C ASP A 240 16.77 -14.57 0.52
N LEU A 241 17.15 -13.34 0.84
CA LEU A 241 17.60 -12.89 2.16
C LEU A 241 18.89 -13.55 2.66
N ASN A 242 19.69 -14.18 1.78
CA ASN A 242 20.90 -14.90 2.19
C ASN A 242 22.17 -14.06 2.11
N THR A 243 22.23 -13.06 1.24
CA THR A 243 23.40 -12.19 1.13
C THR A 243 22.99 -10.73 1.15
N ALA A 244 23.91 -9.89 1.61
CA ALA A 244 23.70 -8.46 1.66
C ALA A 244 25.00 -7.70 1.39
N ILE A 245 24.86 -6.46 0.97
CA ILE A 245 25.95 -5.52 0.72
C ILE A 245 25.61 -4.17 1.33
N ASN A 246 26.61 -3.51 1.92
CA ASN A 246 26.44 -2.17 2.45
C ASN A 246 26.31 -1.17 1.30
N VAL A 247 25.28 -0.33 1.32
CA VAL A 247 25.03 0.66 0.26
C VAL A 247 25.83 1.93 0.50
N LEU A 248 25.93 2.37 1.75
CA LEU A 248 26.58 3.62 2.16
C LEU A 248 27.75 3.32 3.11
N PRO A 249 28.86 4.07 3.07
CA PRO A 249 30.09 3.71 3.78
C PRO A 249 29.96 3.83 5.31
N GLY A 250 30.16 2.70 6.00
CA GLY A 250 30.17 2.65 7.46
C GLY A 250 28.83 2.20 8.05
N PHE A 251 28.76 2.23 9.38
CA PHE A 251 27.57 1.92 10.16
C PHE A 251 27.51 2.84 11.39
N GLY A 252 26.30 3.30 11.72
CA GLY A 252 26.01 4.09 12.91
C GLY A 252 25.39 5.46 12.58
N GLY A 253 24.51 5.91 13.46
CA GLY A 253 23.84 7.21 13.45
C GLY A 253 24.00 7.87 14.82
N ASN A 254 25.20 8.37 15.11
CA ASN A 254 25.40 9.11 16.35
C ASN A 254 24.70 10.46 16.22
N PRO A 255 24.00 10.96 17.26
CA PRO A 255 23.36 12.29 17.27
C PRO A 255 24.24 13.48 16.83
N THR A 256 25.56 13.29 16.75
CA THR A 256 26.46 14.20 16.06
C THR A 256 27.27 13.44 15.01
N LEU A 257 26.90 13.59 13.74
CA LEU A 257 27.63 13.00 12.63
C LEU A 257 28.94 13.75 12.33
N PRO A 258 30.03 13.03 12.02
CA PRO A 258 31.26 13.63 11.51
C PRO A 258 31.03 14.46 10.25
N ILE A 259 31.88 15.46 10.01
CA ILE A 259 31.98 16.11 8.69
C ILE A 259 32.32 15.03 7.65
N ASP A 260 31.75 15.16 6.45
CA ASP A 260 31.84 14.21 5.34
C ASP A 260 31.12 12.86 5.55
N ALA A 261 30.46 12.65 6.69
CA ALA A 261 29.53 11.52 6.84
C ALA A 261 28.35 11.73 5.88
N ASN A 262 28.10 10.74 5.02
CA ASN A 262 27.03 10.84 4.03
C ASN A 262 25.71 10.19 4.47
N HIS A 263 25.65 9.64 5.69
CA HIS A 263 24.43 9.16 6.35
C HIS A 263 24.61 9.10 7.87
N GLY A 264 23.50 8.90 8.58
CA GLY A 264 23.38 8.49 9.98
C GLY A 264 22.27 7.46 10.14
N SER A 265 21.34 7.71 11.07
CA SER A 265 20.16 6.88 11.32
C SER A 265 19.07 7.12 10.27
N THR A 266 18.97 6.22 9.29
CA THR A 266 17.99 6.33 8.20
C THR A 266 16.65 5.71 8.59
N THR A 267 15.56 6.42 8.37
CA THR A 267 14.19 6.01 8.74
C THR A 267 13.39 5.41 7.58
N ALA A 268 13.75 5.77 6.34
CA ALA A 268 13.09 5.29 5.14
C ALA A 268 14.08 5.23 3.97
N VAL A 269 13.81 4.35 3.02
CA VAL A 269 14.60 4.20 1.80
C VAL A 269 13.69 4.01 0.58
N HIS A 270 14.04 4.64 -0.53
CA HIS A 270 13.43 4.42 -1.84
C HIS A 270 14.53 4.27 -2.89
N VAL A 271 14.30 3.46 -3.94
CA VAL A 271 15.30 3.21 -4.98
C VAL A 271 14.68 3.27 -6.36
N GLU A 272 15.35 3.99 -7.25
CA GLU A 272 15.08 4.06 -8.69
C GLU A 272 16.31 3.57 -9.46
N GLY A 273 16.10 2.99 -10.65
CA GLY A 273 17.19 2.46 -11.48
C GLY A 273 17.85 1.20 -10.89
N SER A 274 19.05 0.87 -11.40
CA SER A 274 19.84 -0.28 -10.94
C SER A 274 21.34 -0.09 -11.19
N LEU A 275 22.19 -0.81 -10.45
CA LEU A 275 23.64 -0.82 -10.71
C LEU A 275 23.96 -1.31 -12.12
N ALA A 276 23.26 -2.36 -12.57
CA ALA A 276 23.45 -2.95 -13.89
C ALA A 276 23.03 -2.01 -15.03
N GLY A 277 21.98 -1.21 -14.81
CA GLY A 277 21.53 -0.16 -15.72
C GLY A 277 22.44 1.07 -15.73
N GLY A 278 23.26 1.25 -14.70
CA GLY A 278 24.15 2.41 -14.55
C GLY A 278 23.41 3.69 -14.16
N ASP A 279 22.18 3.58 -13.65
CA ASP A 279 21.25 4.66 -13.37
C ASP A 279 20.71 4.62 -11.92
N LEU A 280 21.36 3.87 -11.02
CA LEU A 280 20.91 3.71 -9.65
C LEU A 280 20.85 5.06 -8.91
N LYS A 281 19.68 5.36 -8.37
CA LYS A 281 19.45 6.40 -7.37
C LYS A 281 18.89 5.79 -6.10
N VAL A 282 19.46 6.16 -4.97
CA VAL A 282 18.94 5.82 -3.64
C VAL A 282 18.47 7.09 -2.99
N TYR A 283 17.31 7.05 -2.34
CA TYR A 283 16.78 8.15 -1.57
C TYR A 283 16.61 7.72 -0.12
N THR A 284 16.88 8.62 0.82
CA THR A 284 16.69 8.37 2.25
C THR A 284 15.99 9.54 2.94
N ILE A 285 15.36 9.24 4.08
CA ILE A 285 15.15 10.22 5.15
C ILE A 285 16.05 9.80 6.31
N ASP A 286 16.72 10.77 6.92
CA ASP A 286 17.77 10.56 7.91
C ASP A 286 17.62 11.55 9.07
N GLU A 287 17.57 11.05 10.31
CA GLU A 287 17.33 11.90 11.50
C GLU A 287 18.56 12.66 11.97
N ASP A 288 19.75 12.23 11.57
CA ASP A 288 21.02 12.81 12.01
C ASP A 288 21.64 13.71 10.93
N LEU A 289 21.39 13.40 9.66
CA LEU A 289 22.02 14.08 8.53
C LEU A 289 21.44 15.49 8.30
N THR A 290 22.34 16.45 8.14
CA THR A 290 22.03 17.86 7.88
C THR A 290 22.91 18.40 6.76
N SER A 291 22.57 19.58 6.24
CA SER A 291 23.45 20.25 5.26
C SER A 291 24.84 20.58 5.83
N ALA A 292 25.01 20.65 7.16
CA ALA A 292 26.30 20.93 7.80
C ALA A 292 27.37 19.89 7.52
N GLN A 293 27.00 18.62 7.32
CA GLN A 293 27.97 17.57 6.97
C GLN A 293 28.66 17.82 5.62
N PHE A 294 28.07 18.65 4.76
CA PHE A 294 28.54 18.92 3.39
C PHE A 294 28.91 20.39 3.16
N GLY A 295 29.26 21.12 4.24
CA GLY A 295 29.66 22.53 4.16
C GLY A 295 28.50 23.53 4.06
N GLY A 296 27.25 23.07 4.20
CA GLY A 296 26.10 23.93 4.40
C GLY A 296 26.07 24.54 5.81
N ALA A 297 25.22 25.56 6.01
CA ALA A 297 25.12 26.27 7.29
C ALA A 297 24.04 25.70 8.22
N SER A 298 23.10 24.90 7.71
CA SER A 298 21.98 24.39 8.49
C SER A 298 22.37 23.16 9.31
N THR A 299 21.99 23.17 10.58
CA THR A 299 22.13 22.05 11.53
C THR A 299 20.76 21.57 12.05
N THR A 300 19.67 22.01 11.42
CA THR A 300 18.29 21.76 11.88
C THR A 300 17.39 21.22 10.76
N ASP A 301 17.95 20.93 9.60
CA ASP A 301 17.31 20.32 8.44
C ASP A 301 17.44 18.79 8.46
N GLN A 302 17.40 18.22 9.66
CA GLN A 302 17.27 16.79 9.88
C GLN A 302 15.93 16.31 9.32
N ASN A 303 15.82 15.01 9.03
CA ASN A 303 14.65 14.42 8.36
C ASN A 303 14.35 15.03 6.98
N SER A 304 15.36 15.59 6.32
CA SER A 304 15.27 15.93 4.90
C SER A 304 15.23 14.69 4.02
N LEU A 305 14.65 14.84 2.82
CA LEU A 305 14.76 13.88 1.73
C LEU A 305 16.10 14.08 1.03
N TRP A 306 16.94 13.04 1.01
CA TRP A 306 18.27 13.04 0.41
C TRP A 306 18.33 12.10 -0.80
N GLU A 307 18.93 12.53 -1.91
CA GLU A 307 19.21 11.72 -3.10
C GLU A 307 20.71 11.37 -3.17
N TYR A 308 21.03 10.10 -3.38
CA TYR A 308 22.35 9.58 -3.72
C TYR A 308 22.30 9.10 -5.17
N ASN A 309 22.90 9.85 -6.09
CA ASN A 309 23.03 9.46 -7.48
C ASN A 309 24.25 8.54 -7.67
N ILE A 310 24.04 7.24 -7.51
CA ILE A 310 25.11 6.22 -7.44
C ILE A 310 25.50 5.71 -8.83
N GLY A 311 24.57 5.70 -9.80
CA GLY A 311 24.83 5.21 -11.15
C GLY A 311 25.25 3.74 -11.17
N SER A 312 26.43 3.43 -11.70
CA SER A 312 26.97 2.06 -11.75
C SER A 312 27.72 1.62 -10.47
N GLY A 313 27.65 2.39 -9.39
CA GLY A 313 28.38 2.12 -8.15
C GLY A 313 29.79 2.72 -8.12
N PRO A 314 30.72 2.16 -7.32
CA PRO A 314 30.61 0.92 -6.55
C PRO A 314 29.79 1.07 -5.25
N PHE A 315 29.50 -0.07 -4.62
CA PHE A 315 29.13 -0.14 -3.20
C PHE A 315 30.34 -0.50 -2.33
N PRO A 316 30.45 0.04 -1.10
CA PRO A 316 29.64 1.14 -0.57
C PRO A 316 29.91 2.45 -1.32
N SER A 317 28.86 3.26 -1.53
CA SER A 317 28.92 4.48 -2.32
C SER A 317 29.22 5.70 -1.45
N ALA A 318 30.36 6.34 -1.69
CA ALA A 318 30.77 7.59 -1.04
C ALA A 318 30.23 8.85 -1.74
N VAL A 319 29.18 8.72 -2.57
CA VAL A 319 28.53 9.88 -3.20
C VAL A 319 28.00 10.83 -2.12
N ILE A 320 28.26 12.12 -2.31
CA ILE A 320 27.70 13.18 -1.48
C ILE A 320 26.21 13.32 -1.86
N PRO A 321 25.27 13.15 -0.92
CA PRO A 321 23.86 13.25 -1.21
C PRO A 321 23.45 14.69 -1.50
N THR A 322 22.42 14.83 -2.33
CA THR A 322 21.76 16.10 -2.61
C THR A 322 20.46 16.19 -1.82
N LYS A 323 20.25 17.28 -1.09
CA LYS A 323 18.96 17.55 -0.42
C LYS A 323 17.90 17.88 -1.48
N ILE A 324 16.81 17.13 -1.49
CA ILE A 324 15.70 17.30 -2.43
C ILE A 324 14.57 18.11 -1.80
N ALA A 325 14.19 17.81 -0.55
CA ALA A 325 13.10 18.48 0.14
C ALA A 325 13.30 18.45 1.66
N GLU A 326 12.79 19.45 2.39
CA GLU A 326 12.87 19.55 3.85
C GLU A 326 11.54 19.97 4.56
N PRO A 327 10.36 19.42 4.19
CA PRO A 327 9.11 19.83 4.85
C PRO A 327 8.92 19.19 6.24
N LEU A 328 9.72 18.19 6.58
CA LEU A 328 9.60 17.42 7.82
C LEU A 328 10.38 18.07 8.95
N ILE A 329 10.02 17.74 10.19
CA ILE A 329 10.71 18.27 11.37
C ILE A 329 11.73 17.26 11.92
N PRO A 330 12.76 17.73 12.65
CA PRO A 330 13.67 16.85 13.38
C PRO A 330 12.98 15.94 14.40
N LEU A 331 13.59 14.79 14.70
CA LEU A 331 13.23 13.84 15.77
C LEU A 331 11.84 13.18 15.65
N ALA A 332 11.09 13.47 14.60
CA ALA A 332 9.89 12.70 14.27
C ALA A 332 10.29 11.41 13.57
N THR A 333 9.58 10.31 13.86
CA THR A 333 9.61 9.15 12.96
C THR A 333 8.96 9.55 11.64
N THR A 334 9.58 9.20 10.53
CA THR A 334 9.17 9.65 9.20
C THR A 334 8.92 8.49 8.27
N ASP A 335 8.24 8.76 7.15
CA ASP A 335 8.03 7.84 6.04
C ASP A 335 8.12 8.59 4.70
N MET A 336 8.37 7.86 3.62
CA MET A 336 8.25 8.40 2.27
C MET A 336 7.65 7.41 1.29
N GLN A 337 6.93 7.95 0.31
CA GLN A 337 6.52 7.22 -0.88
C GLN A 337 6.77 8.05 -2.13
N ARG A 338 7.12 7.35 -3.21
CA ARG A 338 7.24 7.92 -4.55
C ARG A 338 6.00 7.53 -5.35
N GLY A 339 5.25 8.52 -5.82
CA GLY A 339 4.11 8.30 -6.70
C GLY A 339 4.54 7.86 -8.10
N ALA A 340 3.67 7.15 -8.81
CA ALA A 340 3.84 6.87 -10.24
C ALA A 340 3.81 8.15 -11.11
N ASP A 341 3.28 9.24 -10.56
CA ASP A 341 3.33 10.59 -11.14
C ASP A 341 4.61 11.37 -10.80
N GLY A 342 5.58 10.73 -10.13
CA GLY A 342 6.84 11.32 -9.71
C GLY A 342 6.77 12.16 -8.43
N LYS A 343 5.60 12.48 -7.87
CA LYS A 343 5.52 13.28 -6.64
C LYS A 343 6.05 12.49 -5.43
N TRP A 344 6.53 13.22 -4.42
CA TRP A 344 6.90 12.62 -3.13
C TRP A 344 5.82 12.85 -2.09
N TYR A 345 5.48 11.79 -1.37
CA TYR A 345 4.56 11.79 -0.24
C TYR A 345 5.42 11.63 1.01
N LEU A 346 5.64 12.72 1.73
CA LEU A 346 6.54 12.78 2.86
C LEU A 346 5.72 12.88 4.15
N MET A 347 5.94 11.94 5.05
CA MET A 347 5.14 11.79 6.25
C MET A 347 6.01 11.86 7.51
N GLN A 348 5.42 12.38 8.57
CA GLN A 348 5.98 12.40 9.92
C GLN A 348 4.91 12.00 10.92
N VAL A 349 5.27 11.17 11.90
CA VAL A 349 4.35 10.71 12.95
C VAL A 349 4.09 11.85 13.93
N ARG A 350 2.84 12.28 14.05
CA ARG A 350 2.43 13.43 14.90
C ARG A 350 1.42 13.06 15.98
N ASN A 351 1.43 11.82 16.47
CA ASN A 351 0.50 11.32 17.50
C ASN A 351 0.31 12.32 18.66
N GLY A 352 -0.85 12.97 18.73
CA GLY A 352 -1.22 13.96 19.76
C GLY A 352 -0.54 15.34 19.66
N ALA A 353 0.29 15.60 18.66
CA ALA A 353 1.02 16.86 18.52
C ALA A 353 0.22 17.97 17.82
N LEU A 354 0.08 19.12 18.48
CA LEU A 354 -0.68 20.26 17.94
C LEU A 354 0.12 21.05 16.90
N ASN A 355 -0.60 21.78 16.05
CA ASN A 355 -0.10 22.69 15.01
C ASN A 355 0.96 22.07 14.11
N SER A 356 0.81 20.78 13.79
CA SER A 356 1.69 20.10 12.86
C SER A 356 0.94 19.26 11.85
N PRO A 357 1.30 19.34 10.57
CA PRO A 357 0.89 18.38 9.56
C PRO A 357 1.57 17.03 9.75
N THR A 358 0.86 15.97 9.42
CA THR A 358 1.38 14.59 9.35
C THR A 358 1.90 14.26 7.96
N LEU A 359 1.21 14.68 6.91
CA LEU A 359 1.51 14.38 5.51
C LEU A 359 1.74 15.64 4.68
N PHE A 360 2.77 15.58 3.83
CA PHE A 360 3.02 16.51 2.75
C PHE A 360 3.06 15.77 1.41
N VAL A 361 2.61 16.45 0.35
CA VAL A 361 2.96 16.07 -1.02
C VAL A 361 3.83 17.16 -1.60
N VAL A 362 4.99 16.78 -2.13
CA VAL A 362 5.92 17.71 -2.79
C VAL A 362 6.11 17.32 -4.26
N SER A 363 6.47 18.30 -5.08
CA SER A 363 6.74 18.11 -6.51
C SER A 363 7.84 17.07 -6.76
N GLU A 364 7.92 16.56 -7.99
CA GLU A 364 8.88 15.52 -8.38
C GLU A 364 10.33 15.89 -8.07
N ASP A 365 10.68 17.17 -8.25
CA ASP A 365 11.98 17.75 -7.97
C ASP A 365 12.17 18.21 -6.51
N GLY A 366 11.15 18.04 -5.66
CA GLY A 366 11.15 18.46 -4.26
C GLY A 366 11.03 19.97 -4.01
N SER A 367 10.95 20.79 -5.05
CA SER A 367 11.04 22.26 -4.94
C SER A 367 9.78 22.92 -4.35
N THR A 368 8.62 22.27 -4.44
CA THR A 368 7.32 22.86 -4.09
C THR A 368 6.49 21.92 -3.22
N VAL A 369 5.98 22.43 -2.09
CA VAL A 369 4.93 21.74 -1.30
C VAL A 369 3.58 21.96 -1.98
N LEU A 370 3.01 20.88 -2.51
CA LEU A 370 1.73 20.86 -3.23
C LEU A 370 0.55 20.58 -2.29
N PHE A 371 0.80 19.88 -1.19
CA PHE A 371 -0.21 19.54 -0.19
C PHE A 371 0.38 19.59 1.22
N ASN A 372 -0.42 20.09 2.15
CA ASN A 372 -0.15 20.09 3.58
C ASN A 372 -1.44 19.67 4.31
N SER A 373 -1.38 18.53 4.99
CA SER A 373 -2.53 17.90 5.66
C SER A 373 -3.21 18.74 6.73
N LEU A 374 -2.46 19.56 7.48
CA LEU A 374 -3.04 20.46 8.47
C LEU A 374 -3.79 21.62 7.80
N GLU A 375 -3.24 22.20 6.73
CA GLU A 375 -3.94 23.23 5.95
C GLU A 375 -5.18 22.68 5.24
N ALA A 376 -5.09 21.46 4.71
CA ALA A 376 -6.24 20.74 4.17
C ALA A 376 -7.31 20.49 5.25
N THR A 377 -6.90 20.13 6.47
CA THR A 377 -7.79 19.98 7.62
C THR A 377 -8.51 21.29 7.96
N ARG A 378 -7.78 22.41 8.03
CA ARG A 378 -8.34 23.74 8.31
C ARG A 378 -9.37 24.15 7.25
N THR A 379 -9.06 23.85 5.99
CA THR A 379 -9.94 24.11 4.84
C THR A 379 -11.21 23.26 4.94
N LEU A 380 -11.06 21.94 5.09
CA LEU A 380 -12.17 20.98 5.13
C LEU A 380 -13.12 21.24 6.30
N THR A 381 -12.57 21.60 7.47
CA THR A 381 -13.37 21.86 8.68
C THR A 381 -13.87 23.31 8.78
N ALA A 382 -13.58 24.15 7.78
CA ALA A 382 -13.84 25.59 7.81
C ALA A 382 -13.35 26.27 9.11
N ASN A 383 -12.25 25.77 9.68
CA ASN A 383 -11.65 26.25 10.92
C ASN A 383 -10.18 26.63 10.67
N PRO A 384 -9.87 27.91 10.37
CA PRO A 384 -8.50 28.35 10.11
C PRO A 384 -7.58 28.24 11.33
N THR A 385 -8.15 28.09 12.52
CA THR A 385 -7.43 27.93 13.79
C THR A 385 -7.38 26.48 14.26
N ALA A 386 -7.80 25.51 13.45
CA ALA A 386 -7.65 24.10 13.80
C ALA A 386 -6.17 23.81 14.05
N ASP A 387 -5.89 23.29 15.24
CA ASP A 387 -4.55 22.96 15.74
C ASP A 387 -4.30 21.45 15.67
N ARG A 388 -5.29 20.65 15.28
CA ARG A 388 -5.16 19.21 15.10
C ARG A 388 -5.37 18.84 13.66
N ASP A 389 -4.39 18.14 13.10
CA ASP A 389 -4.49 17.52 11.79
C ASP A 389 -5.43 16.30 11.85
N ILE A 390 -6.26 16.09 10.84
CA ILE A 390 -7.10 14.90 10.69
C ILE A 390 -6.25 13.63 10.67
N LEU A 391 -5.06 13.71 10.04
CA LEU A 391 -4.14 12.59 9.87
C LEU A 391 -3.16 12.44 11.05
N GLN A 392 -3.34 13.17 12.15
CA GLN A 392 -2.41 13.23 13.29
C GLN A 392 -1.96 11.87 13.83
N TYR A 393 -2.80 10.83 13.71
CA TYR A 393 -2.52 9.49 14.23
C TYR A 393 -2.18 8.44 13.18
N CYS A 394 -1.78 8.85 11.99
CA CYS A 394 -1.20 7.91 11.03
C CYS A 394 0.29 7.65 11.36
N ASN A 395 0.76 6.42 11.12
CA ASN A 395 2.15 6.00 11.38
C ASN A 395 2.95 5.58 10.12
N GLY A 396 2.29 5.24 9.01
CA GLY A 396 2.92 4.91 7.72
C GLY A 396 2.00 5.25 6.56
N VAL A 397 2.56 5.39 5.36
CA VAL A 397 1.84 5.81 4.15
C VAL A 397 2.22 4.95 2.94
N ALA A 398 1.24 4.65 2.10
CA ALA A 398 1.40 3.96 0.82
C ALA A 398 0.56 4.64 -0.27
N VAL A 399 1.06 4.67 -1.50
CA VAL A 399 0.33 5.17 -2.67
C VAL A 399 0.11 4.01 -3.62
N SER A 400 -1.12 3.86 -4.13
CA SER A 400 -1.47 2.75 -5.01
C SER A 400 -0.72 2.85 -6.35
N PRO A 401 -0.38 1.71 -7.00
CA PRO A 401 0.37 1.74 -8.25
C PRO A 401 -0.33 2.50 -9.39
N ASP A 402 -1.66 2.61 -9.32
CA ASP A 402 -2.50 3.35 -10.27
C ASP A 402 -2.61 4.84 -10.00
N GLN A 403 -1.97 5.32 -8.93
CA GLN A 403 -1.95 6.73 -8.52
C GLN A 403 -3.33 7.27 -8.13
N LYS A 404 -4.32 6.39 -7.86
CA LYS A 404 -5.70 6.79 -7.52
C LYS A 404 -6.01 6.77 -6.04
N TRP A 405 -5.20 6.09 -5.22
CA TRP A 405 -5.45 5.92 -3.80
C TRP A 405 -4.18 6.15 -2.98
N ILE A 406 -4.39 6.66 -1.78
CA ILE A 406 -3.40 6.69 -0.72
C ILE A 406 -3.99 5.96 0.49
N ALA A 407 -3.19 5.10 1.11
CA ALA A 407 -3.53 4.39 2.33
C ALA A 407 -2.56 4.79 3.44
N MET A 408 -3.08 4.94 4.65
CA MET A 408 -2.29 5.27 5.82
C MET A 408 -2.70 4.40 7.01
N ILE A 409 -1.72 3.74 7.64
CA ILE A 409 -1.97 2.91 8.81
C ILE A 409 -2.14 3.82 10.04
N LEU A 410 -3.28 3.71 10.73
CA LEU A 410 -3.56 4.43 11.95
C LEU A 410 -2.81 3.82 13.14
N ASN A 411 -2.58 4.62 14.16
CA ASN A 411 -1.89 4.17 15.37
C ASN A 411 -2.64 2.99 16.02
N ILE A 412 -3.96 2.91 15.92
CA ILE A 412 -4.78 1.79 16.42
C ILE A 412 -4.78 0.52 15.55
N GLY A 413 -4.14 0.53 14.37
CA GLY A 413 -4.12 -0.61 13.45
C GLY A 413 -5.20 -0.58 12.36
N ASP A 414 -6.20 0.30 12.47
CA ASP A 414 -7.14 0.61 11.38
C ASP A 414 -6.43 1.29 10.20
N VAL A 415 -7.03 1.25 9.01
CA VAL A 415 -6.42 1.82 7.80
C VAL A 415 -7.29 2.96 7.27
N ALA A 416 -6.72 4.16 7.21
CA ALA A 416 -7.33 5.27 6.49
C ALA A 416 -7.03 5.14 4.99
N VAL A 417 -8.05 5.27 4.15
CA VAL A 417 -7.92 5.29 2.69
C VAL A 417 -8.54 6.56 2.13
N MET A 418 -7.88 7.16 1.14
CA MET A 418 -8.35 8.38 0.48
C MET A 418 -8.12 8.27 -1.03
N PRO A 419 -9.06 8.74 -1.85
CA PRO A 419 -8.80 8.98 -3.26
C PRO A 419 -7.70 10.02 -3.45
N LEU A 420 -7.00 9.92 -4.58
CA LEU A 420 -6.06 10.91 -5.07
C LEU A 420 -6.65 11.60 -6.30
N ILE A 421 -6.67 12.93 -6.28
CA ILE A 421 -7.03 13.77 -7.43
C ILE A 421 -5.74 14.43 -7.91
N ASP A 422 -5.28 14.09 -9.11
CA ASP A 422 -4.01 14.56 -9.68
C ASP A 422 -2.78 14.33 -8.77
N GLY A 423 -2.81 13.26 -7.97
CA GLY A 423 -1.78 12.94 -6.98
C GLY A 423 -1.88 13.72 -5.67
N ILE A 424 -3.02 14.37 -5.39
CA ILE A 424 -3.27 15.09 -4.14
C ILE A 424 -4.35 14.34 -3.33
N PRO A 425 -4.12 14.06 -2.03
CA PRO A 425 -5.11 13.43 -1.16
C PRO A 425 -6.42 14.21 -1.07
N ASP A 426 -7.51 13.54 -1.41
CA ASP A 426 -8.87 14.05 -1.21
C ASP A 426 -9.37 13.72 0.20
N LEU A 427 -9.01 14.60 1.14
CA LEU A 427 -9.35 14.44 2.55
C LEU A 427 -10.87 14.49 2.82
N ALA A 428 -11.66 15.08 1.91
CA ALA A 428 -13.11 15.15 2.06
C ALA A 428 -13.75 13.77 1.85
N ASN A 429 -13.19 12.96 0.96
CA ASN A 429 -13.65 11.62 0.61
C ASN A 429 -12.83 10.50 1.27
N LYS A 430 -12.22 10.80 2.44
CA LYS A 430 -11.53 9.80 3.26
C LYS A 430 -12.50 8.77 3.83
N MET A 431 -12.05 7.53 3.91
CA MET A 431 -12.76 6.41 4.54
C MET A 431 -11.82 5.67 5.49
N VAL A 432 -12.37 4.87 6.39
CA VAL A 432 -11.60 4.04 7.33
C VAL A 432 -12.01 2.58 7.19
N VAL A 433 -11.04 1.71 6.94
CA VAL A 433 -11.21 0.26 7.12
C VAL A 433 -11.01 -0.04 8.60
N ASN A 434 -12.07 -0.49 9.28
CA ASN A 434 -11.95 -1.03 10.63
C ASN A 434 -11.32 -2.42 10.55
N THR A 435 -10.20 -2.63 11.23
CA THR A 435 -9.40 -3.86 11.14
C THR A 435 -9.35 -4.64 12.45
N ASP A 436 -10.40 -4.57 13.27
CA ASP A 436 -10.46 -5.13 14.62
C ASP A 436 -9.56 -6.37 14.90
N PRO A 437 -8.89 -6.39 16.07
CA PRO A 437 -9.02 -5.43 17.17
C PRO A 437 -8.20 -4.15 16.96
N SER A 438 -8.78 -3.02 17.33
CA SER A 438 -8.09 -1.72 17.42
C SER A 438 -7.08 -1.69 18.59
N VAL A 439 -5.81 -1.98 18.31
CA VAL A 439 -4.73 -2.03 19.30
C VAL A 439 -3.50 -1.27 18.80
N ILE A 440 -2.98 -0.37 19.64
CA ILE A 440 -1.75 0.34 19.31
C ILE A 440 -0.53 -0.58 19.39
N SER A 441 0.41 -0.56 18.45
CA SER A 441 0.64 0.51 17.49
C SER A 441 0.78 -0.02 16.05
N GLY A 442 0.04 0.59 15.11
CA GLY A 442 0.25 0.44 13.67
C GLY A 442 1.63 0.97 13.24
N ARG A 443 2.21 0.42 12.16
CA ARG A 443 3.64 0.63 11.85
C ARG A 443 3.92 1.08 10.43
N ASP A 444 3.70 0.19 9.48
CA ASP A 444 4.05 0.41 8.09
C ASP A 444 3.03 -0.25 7.17
N ILE A 445 2.96 0.26 5.94
CA ILE A 445 1.92 -0.08 4.97
C ILE A 445 2.49 0.05 3.56
N ALA A 446 2.10 -0.84 2.67
CA ALA A 446 2.50 -0.88 1.27
C ALA A 446 1.36 -1.34 0.39
N PHE A 447 1.42 -1.02 -0.91
CA PHE A 447 0.58 -1.66 -1.92
C PHE A 447 1.37 -2.73 -2.67
N ASP A 448 0.70 -3.80 -3.09
CA ASP A 448 1.24 -4.71 -4.10
C ASP A 448 0.93 -4.22 -5.53
N ALA A 449 1.42 -4.95 -6.54
CA ALA A 449 1.20 -4.59 -7.95
C ALA A 449 -0.27 -4.61 -8.38
N ALA A 450 -1.12 -5.41 -7.71
CA ALA A 450 -2.56 -5.47 -7.93
C ALA A 450 -3.31 -4.42 -7.09
N GLY A 451 -2.61 -3.63 -6.28
CA GLY A 451 -3.20 -2.64 -5.41
C GLY A 451 -3.89 -3.21 -4.16
N ASN A 452 -3.58 -4.43 -3.72
CA ASN A 452 -3.94 -4.85 -2.37
C ASN A 452 -3.07 -4.10 -1.35
N ILE A 453 -3.63 -3.81 -0.17
CA ILE A 453 -2.92 -3.16 0.93
C ILE A 453 -2.27 -4.23 1.79
N HIS A 454 -0.96 -4.10 2.02
CA HIS A 454 -0.17 -4.90 2.95
C HIS A 454 0.21 -4.02 4.11
N TYR A 455 -0.11 -4.40 5.35
CA TYR A 455 0.30 -3.60 6.50
C TYR A 455 0.81 -4.47 7.64
N VAL A 456 1.57 -3.84 8.53
CA VAL A 456 2.05 -4.44 9.77
C VAL A 456 1.67 -3.59 10.99
N SER A 457 1.34 -4.26 12.10
CA SER A 457 1.03 -3.64 13.38
C SER A 457 1.70 -4.40 14.52
N SER A 458 2.48 -3.70 15.34
CA SER A 458 3.03 -4.29 16.57
C SER A 458 1.95 -4.46 17.65
N GLY A 459 0.89 -3.66 17.62
CA GLY A 459 -0.23 -3.77 18.57
C GLY A 459 -1.08 -5.00 18.35
N GLN A 460 -1.41 -5.25 17.09
CA GLN A 460 -2.13 -6.46 16.69
C GLN A 460 -1.18 -7.67 16.64
N ALA A 461 0.14 -7.44 16.57
CA ALA A 461 1.17 -8.45 16.33
C ALA A 461 0.91 -9.23 15.02
N LEU A 462 0.53 -8.49 13.96
CA LEU A 462 0.07 -9.04 12.69
C LEU A 462 0.71 -8.32 11.49
N TYR A 463 0.88 -9.11 10.43
CA TYR A 463 0.91 -8.69 9.05
C TYR A 463 -0.43 -9.08 8.41
N ARG A 464 -1.07 -8.14 7.71
CA ARG A 464 -2.38 -8.36 7.08
C ARG A 464 -2.40 -7.83 5.66
N VAL A 465 -3.17 -8.50 4.80
CA VAL A 465 -3.42 -8.12 3.41
C VAL A 465 -4.91 -7.82 3.21
N LEU A 466 -5.23 -6.63 2.72
CA LEU A 466 -6.59 -6.16 2.48
C LEU A 466 -6.82 -5.96 0.98
N ALA A 467 -7.98 -6.41 0.50
CA ALA A 467 -8.37 -6.31 -0.89
C ALA A 467 -9.13 -5.01 -1.19
N PRO A 468 -9.03 -4.48 -2.42
CA PRO A 468 -9.78 -3.31 -2.86
C PRO A 468 -11.29 -3.54 -2.89
N GLY A 469 -11.74 -4.77 -3.07
CA GLY A 469 -13.13 -5.11 -3.41
C GLY A 469 -13.42 -4.86 -4.90
N GLY A 470 -14.69 -4.95 -5.26
CA GLY A 470 -15.19 -4.77 -6.62
C GLY A 470 -14.96 -5.99 -7.51
N HIS A 471 -15.30 -5.84 -8.80
CA HIS A 471 -14.98 -6.81 -9.84
C HIS A 471 -13.66 -6.43 -10.51
N SER A 472 -12.75 -7.40 -10.57
CA SER A 472 -11.42 -7.19 -11.12
C SER A 472 -10.91 -8.40 -11.88
N VAL A 473 -10.19 -8.12 -12.96
CA VAL A 473 -9.49 -9.11 -13.77
C VAL A 473 -8.02 -8.75 -13.82
N ALA A 474 -7.19 -9.60 -13.22
CA ALA A 474 -5.73 -9.49 -13.31
C ALA A 474 -5.20 -10.45 -14.38
N THR A 475 -4.29 -9.95 -15.20
CA THR A 475 -3.64 -10.74 -16.25
C THR A 475 -2.12 -10.66 -16.12
N THR A 476 -1.47 -11.81 -16.00
CA THR A 476 -0.02 -11.94 -16.12
C THR A 476 0.32 -12.64 -17.43
N THR A 477 1.05 -11.96 -18.31
CA THR A 477 1.36 -12.43 -19.67
C THR A 477 2.85 -12.60 -19.86
N TRP A 478 3.28 -13.72 -20.44
CA TRP A 478 4.59 -13.87 -21.06
C TRP A 478 4.47 -13.59 -22.56
N ASN A 479 5.07 -12.49 -23.03
CA ASN A 479 4.97 -12.06 -24.43
C ASN A 479 6.07 -12.64 -25.35
N GLY A 480 6.92 -13.54 -24.81
CA GLY A 480 8.07 -14.10 -25.52
C GLY A 480 9.41 -13.45 -25.14
N THR A 481 9.38 -12.28 -24.49
CA THR A 481 10.57 -11.53 -24.05
C THR A 481 10.53 -11.20 -22.56
N GLU A 482 9.38 -10.77 -22.07
CA GLU A 482 9.19 -10.34 -20.69
C GLU A 482 7.79 -10.73 -20.17
N TYR A 483 7.65 -10.67 -18.85
CA TYR A 483 6.36 -10.69 -18.20
C TYR A 483 5.74 -9.30 -18.17
N VAL A 484 4.47 -9.22 -18.53
CA VAL A 484 3.64 -8.03 -18.43
C VAL A 484 2.51 -8.33 -17.46
N PHE A 485 2.34 -7.47 -16.46
CA PHE A 485 1.23 -7.53 -15.53
C PHE A 485 0.29 -6.37 -15.78
N GLY A 486 -1.00 -6.67 -15.88
CA GLY A 486 -2.05 -5.67 -16.06
C GLY A 486 -3.27 -6.04 -15.25
N VAL A 487 -3.99 -5.01 -14.82
CA VAL A 487 -5.26 -5.16 -14.13
C VAL A 487 -6.31 -4.34 -14.85
N VAL A 488 -7.49 -4.92 -14.95
CA VAL A 488 -8.70 -4.22 -15.36
C VAL A 488 -9.67 -4.34 -14.20
N THR A 489 -9.97 -3.20 -13.57
CA THR A 489 -11.20 -3.13 -12.78
C THR A 489 -12.32 -3.11 -13.80
N VAL A 490 -13.17 -4.12 -13.75
CA VAL A 490 -14.39 -4.14 -14.55
C VAL A 490 -15.37 -3.30 -13.74
N PRO A 491 -15.83 -2.15 -14.27
CA PRO A 491 -16.98 -1.48 -13.69
C PRO A 491 -18.10 -2.54 -13.55
N GLY A 492 -18.49 -2.83 -12.32
CA GLY A 492 -19.50 -3.85 -12.05
C GLY A 492 -19.56 -4.25 -10.58
N GLY A 493 -20.74 -4.11 -9.97
CA GLY A 493 -21.06 -4.81 -8.72
C GLY A 493 -22.09 -4.20 -7.76
N GLY A 494 -22.71 -3.06 -8.09
CA GLY A 494 -23.87 -2.51 -7.36
C GLY A 494 -25.10 -2.23 -8.24
N GLY A 495 -24.92 -2.25 -9.57
CA GLY A 495 -25.95 -2.01 -10.58
C GLY A 495 -26.73 -3.27 -10.95
N LEU A 496 -27.83 -3.07 -11.67
CA LEU A 496 -28.77 -4.11 -12.06
C LEU A 496 -28.12 -5.22 -12.89
N ASP A 497 -28.56 -6.47 -12.70
CA ASP A 497 -28.18 -7.56 -13.59
C ASP A 497 -28.40 -7.17 -15.06
N GLY A 498 -27.37 -7.18 -15.90
CA GLY A 498 -27.49 -6.82 -17.32
C GLY A 498 -27.20 -5.36 -17.67
N ASP A 499 -26.95 -4.51 -16.68
CA ASP A 499 -26.36 -3.17 -16.82
C ASP A 499 -24.85 -3.37 -17.02
N PHE A 500 -24.38 -3.21 -18.25
CA PHE A 500 -23.00 -3.47 -18.65
C PHE A 500 -22.22 -2.17 -18.84
N ASN A 501 -22.87 -1.01 -18.86
CA ASN A 501 -22.23 0.28 -18.94
C ASN A 501 -22.24 1.06 -17.60
N ASP A 502 -22.84 0.48 -16.56
CA ASP A 502 -23.02 1.03 -15.21
C ASP A 502 -23.71 2.41 -15.20
N ASP A 503 -24.75 2.58 -16.03
CA ASP A 503 -25.54 3.82 -16.05
C ASP A 503 -26.84 3.74 -15.22
N ASP A 504 -26.95 2.70 -14.38
CA ASP A 504 -28.09 2.36 -13.53
C ASP A 504 -29.38 2.01 -14.31
N VAL A 505 -29.27 1.76 -15.61
CA VAL A 505 -30.35 1.36 -16.51
C VAL A 505 -29.91 0.17 -17.36
N VAL A 506 -30.79 -0.82 -17.53
CA VAL A 506 -30.55 -1.91 -18.49
C VAL A 506 -31.23 -1.59 -19.81
N ASP A 507 -30.52 -1.03 -20.77
CA ASP A 507 -31.05 -0.61 -22.06
C ASP A 507 -30.22 -1.04 -23.30
N GLY A 508 -30.40 -0.35 -24.42
CA GLY A 508 -29.70 -0.66 -25.67
C GLY A 508 -28.21 -0.34 -25.66
N ALA A 509 -27.74 0.53 -24.75
CA ALA A 509 -26.34 0.85 -24.56
C ALA A 509 -25.59 -0.36 -23.99
N ASP A 510 -26.18 -1.08 -23.04
CA ASP A 510 -25.63 -2.33 -22.49
C ASP A 510 -25.52 -3.42 -23.54
N PHE A 511 -26.55 -3.55 -24.37
CA PHE A 511 -26.52 -4.50 -25.47
C PHE A 511 -25.35 -4.20 -26.42
N LEU A 512 -25.06 -2.92 -26.66
CA LEU A 512 -23.94 -2.51 -27.50
C LEU A 512 -22.59 -2.78 -26.82
N VAL A 513 -22.50 -2.68 -25.49
CA VAL A 513 -21.33 -3.09 -24.70
C VAL A 513 -21.12 -4.61 -24.82
N TRP A 514 -22.15 -5.42 -24.65
CA TRP A 514 -22.09 -6.87 -24.87
C TRP A 514 -21.65 -7.22 -26.30
N GLN A 515 -22.22 -6.58 -27.33
CA GLN A 515 -21.85 -6.82 -28.74
C GLN A 515 -20.38 -6.50 -29.04
N ARG A 516 -19.76 -5.64 -28.24
CA ARG A 516 -18.35 -5.27 -28.35
C ARG A 516 -17.44 -6.13 -27.46
N GLY A 517 -18.01 -7.10 -26.74
CA GLY A 517 -17.29 -7.97 -25.83
C GLY A 517 -16.95 -7.32 -24.49
N GLY A 518 -17.61 -6.22 -24.12
CA GLY A 518 -17.39 -5.51 -22.86
C GLY A 518 -18.28 -5.95 -21.69
N SER A 519 -19.06 -7.03 -21.85
CA SER A 519 -19.81 -7.64 -20.75
C SER A 519 -18.92 -8.59 -19.92
N PRO A 520 -19.32 -8.98 -18.71
CA PRO A 520 -18.51 -9.82 -17.81
C PRO A 520 -17.98 -11.12 -18.44
N ASN A 521 -18.78 -11.78 -19.28
CA ASN A 521 -18.42 -12.91 -20.12
C ASN A 521 -18.52 -12.51 -21.61
N PRO A 522 -17.40 -12.08 -22.24
CA PRO A 522 -17.41 -11.49 -23.57
C PRO A 522 -18.18 -12.32 -24.61
N LEU A 523 -19.17 -11.69 -25.24
CA LEU A 523 -20.03 -12.29 -26.29
C LEU A 523 -20.77 -13.57 -25.88
N SER A 524 -20.89 -13.84 -24.58
CA SER A 524 -21.52 -15.06 -24.10
C SER A 524 -23.04 -15.03 -24.29
N ALA A 525 -23.61 -16.21 -24.49
CA ALA A 525 -25.07 -16.37 -24.46
C ALA A 525 -25.65 -16.15 -23.05
N GLY A 526 -24.84 -16.33 -22.00
CA GLY A 526 -25.24 -16.11 -20.60
C GLY A 526 -25.53 -14.64 -20.32
N ASP A 527 -24.59 -13.75 -20.65
CA ASP A 527 -24.75 -12.30 -20.47
C ASP A 527 -25.86 -11.74 -21.37
N LEU A 528 -25.98 -12.25 -22.59
CA LEU A 528 -27.10 -11.89 -23.46
C LEU A 528 -28.45 -12.26 -22.81
N ASN A 529 -28.52 -13.40 -22.13
CA ASN A 529 -29.72 -13.82 -21.44
C ASN A 529 -29.97 -13.00 -20.16
N LEU A 530 -28.91 -12.58 -19.47
CA LEU A 530 -28.95 -11.69 -18.31
C LEU A 530 -29.52 -10.31 -18.69
N TRP A 531 -28.97 -9.69 -19.75
CA TRP A 531 -29.49 -8.44 -20.32
C TRP A 531 -30.95 -8.58 -20.76
N LYS A 532 -31.32 -9.65 -21.48
CA LYS A 532 -32.72 -9.90 -21.90
C LYS A 532 -33.68 -10.00 -20.72
N THR A 533 -33.23 -10.61 -19.62
CA THR A 533 -34.06 -10.83 -18.43
C THR A 533 -34.36 -9.53 -17.69
N ASN A 534 -33.45 -8.56 -17.80
CA ASN A 534 -33.50 -7.31 -17.04
C ASN A 534 -33.69 -6.06 -17.89
N PHE A 535 -33.84 -6.19 -19.22
CA PHE A 535 -34.06 -5.05 -20.11
C PHE A 535 -35.24 -4.17 -19.64
N GLY A 536 -34.96 -2.88 -19.47
CA GLY A 536 -35.88 -1.88 -18.95
C GLY A 536 -35.92 -1.76 -17.43
N GLN A 537 -35.09 -2.50 -16.68
CA GLN A 537 -34.87 -2.26 -15.25
C GLN A 537 -34.09 -0.96 -15.07
N THR A 538 -34.41 -0.21 -14.00
CA THR A 538 -33.66 0.97 -13.54
C THR A 538 -33.41 0.82 -12.05
N ALA A 539 -32.20 1.11 -11.57
CA ALA A 539 -31.85 0.90 -10.17
C ALA A 539 -32.82 1.67 -9.25
N ALA A 540 -33.25 1.04 -8.15
CA ALA A 540 -34.14 1.69 -7.22
C ALA A 540 -33.40 2.84 -6.51
N THR A 541 -33.85 4.07 -6.71
CA THR A 541 -33.32 5.21 -5.94
C THR A 541 -33.54 4.96 -4.45
N SER A 542 -32.46 4.99 -3.66
CA SER A 542 -32.53 4.91 -2.20
C SER A 542 -33.60 5.87 -1.68
N ALA A 543 -34.55 5.35 -0.89
CA ALA A 543 -35.54 6.20 -0.23
C ALA A 543 -34.80 7.21 0.65
N VAL A 544 -34.96 8.50 0.34
CA VAL A 544 -34.54 9.57 1.25
C VAL A 544 -35.23 9.30 2.58
N GLY A 545 -34.43 9.01 3.61
CA GLY A 545 -34.92 8.76 4.96
C GLY A 545 -35.91 9.86 5.39
N SER A 546 -36.96 9.46 6.10
CA SER A 546 -38.06 10.34 6.52
C SER A 546 -37.58 11.74 6.89
N VAL A 547 -37.95 12.73 6.09
CA VAL A 547 -37.73 14.14 6.38
C VAL A 547 -38.42 14.43 7.73
N PRO A 548 -37.71 14.95 8.76
CA PRO A 548 -38.35 15.36 10.00
C PRO A 548 -39.46 16.37 9.69
N GLU A 549 -40.67 16.11 10.18
CA GLU A 549 -41.83 16.97 9.93
C GLU A 549 -41.47 18.45 10.22
N PRO A 550 -41.78 19.40 9.32
CA PRO A 550 -41.44 20.79 9.54
C PRO A 550 -42.13 21.30 10.82
N ALA A 551 -41.41 22.11 11.60
CA ALA A 551 -41.80 22.71 12.89
C ALA A 551 -43.09 23.58 12.89
N SER A 552 -43.92 23.46 11.85
CA SER A 552 -45.26 24.02 11.67
C SER A 552 -46.17 23.77 12.87
N LEU A 553 -46.13 22.57 13.48
CA LEU A 553 -46.87 22.27 14.71
C LEU A 553 -46.35 23.08 15.90
N GLY A 554 -45.03 23.25 16.03
CA GLY A 554 -44.42 24.09 17.04
C GLY A 554 -44.80 25.57 16.88
N LEU A 555 -44.79 26.08 15.66
CA LEU A 555 -45.20 27.45 15.34
C LEU A 555 -46.70 27.69 15.53
N ALA A 556 -47.55 26.69 15.23
CA ALA A 556 -48.98 26.77 15.49
C ALA A 556 -49.30 26.80 16.99
N VAL A 557 -48.62 25.97 17.79
CA VAL A 557 -48.77 25.96 19.26
C VAL A 557 -48.27 27.27 19.87
N MET A 558 -47.14 27.80 19.39
CA MET A 558 -46.63 29.11 19.82
C MET A 558 -47.57 30.26 19.42
N GLY A 559 -48.17 30.20 18.23
CA GLY A 559 -49.17 31.18 17.78
C GLY A 559 -50.45 31.15 18.63
N ILE A 560 -50.94 29.97 18.99
CA ILE A 560 -52.11 29.81 19.87
C ILE A 560 -51.80 30.30 21.29
N ALA A 561 -50.61 30.00 21.82
CA ALA A 561 -50.16 30.48 23.13
C ALA A 561 -50.03 32.01 23.17
N ALA A 562 -49.52 32.63 22.11
CA ALA A 562 -49.42 34.09 21.99
C ALA A 562 -50.81 34.77 21.94
N LEU A 563 -51.77 34.17 21.22
CA LEU A 563 -53.16 34.65 21.18
C LEU A 563 -53.89 34.50 22.52
N ALA A 564 -53.64 33.40 23.24
CA ALA A 564 -54.18 33.19 24.58
C ALA A 564 -53.60 34.16 25.62
N ALA A 565 -52.30 34.47 25.54
CA ALA A 565 -51.64 35.46 26.40
C ALA A 565 -52.14 36.89 26.11
N ALA A 566 -52.37 37.25 24.84
CA ALA A 566 -52.92 38.55 24.46
C ALA A 566 -54.36 38.77 24.96
N ARG A 567 -55.17 37.70 25.03
CA ARG A 567 -56.55 37.75 25.56
C ARG A 567 -56.63 37.97 27.08
N ARG A 568 -55.58 37.64 27.85
CA ARG A 568 -55.54 37.88 29.30
C ARG A 568 -55.11 39.31 29.69
N ARG A 569 -54.67 40.14 28.73
CA ARG A 569 -54.22 41.51 28.96
C ARG A 569 -55.19 42.59 28.44
N ARG A 570 -56.43 42.22 28.10
CA ARG A 570 -57.51 43.16 27.78
C ARG A 570 -58.55 43.19 28.88
#